data_AF-A8UGD1-F1
#
_entry.id   AF-A8UGD1-F1
#
_cell.length_a   1.000
_cell.length_b   1.000
_cell.length_c   1.000
_cell.angle_alpha   90.00
_cell.angle_beta   90.00
_cell.angle_gamma   90.00
#
_symmetry.space_group_name_H-M   'P 1'
#
loop_
_entity.id
_entity.type
_entity.pdbx_description
1 polymer ?
#
loop_
_entity_poly.entity_id
_entity_poly.type
_entity_poly.pdbx_seq_one_letter_code
_entity_poly.pdbx_strand_id
1 'polypeptide(L)'
;MQWSAESELMNANGVDVTLISNFSKQDTVISWQQVTSSTSNTSTFNIISLNGTWDDQNATGEINYSIISEETHGNLKLMGNTDGITATLTLFEDGEVTDTYIFQLNSLTQS
;
A
#
# COMPACT_ATOMS: atom_id res chain seq x y z
N MET A 1 3.22 -7.70 12.98
CA MET A 1 2.07 -7.94 12.10
C MET A 1 2.57 -8.23 10.70
N GLN A 2 2.25 -9.41 10.15
CA GLN A 2 2.37 -9.69 8.72
C GLN A 2 0.97 -9.57 8.11
N TRP A 3 0.87 -9.09 6.87
CA TRP A 3 -0.42 -8.93 6.21
C TRP A 3 -0.29 -9.00 4.70
N SER A 4 -1.39 -9.31 4.03
CA SER A 4 -1.56 -9.19 2.58
C SER A 4 -2.86 -8.47 2.26
N ALA A 5 -2.87 -7.73 1.15
CA ALA A 5 -4.04 -7.03 0.67
C ALA A 5 -4.12 -7.08 -0.85
N GLU A 6 -5.32 -7.02 -1.39
CA GLU A 6 -5.57 -7.02 -2.83
C GLU A 6 -6.49 -5.86 -3.21
N SER A 7 -6.25 -5.27 -4.37
CA SER A 7 -7.08 -4.25 -5.00
C SER A 7 -7.19 -4.53 -6.49
N GLU A 8 -8.37 -4.38 -7.08
CA GLU A 8 -8.57 -4.46 -8.54
C GLU A 8 -8.67 -3.08 -9.20
N LEU A 9 -8.87 -2.03 -8.38
CA LEU A 9 -9.00 -0.64 -8.80
C LEU A 9 -7.97 0.22 -8.08
N MET A 10 -7.31 1.09 -8.83
CA MET A 10 -6.33 2.02 -8.31
C MET A 10 -6.58 3.38 -8.96
N ASN A 11 -6.53 4.45 -8.18
CA ASN A 11 -6.37 5.80 -8.71
C ASN A 11 -4.88 6.16 -8.69
N ALA A 12 -4.26 6.29 -9.86
CA ALA A 12 -2.87 6.71 -10.02
C ALA A 12 -2.83 8.17 -10.45
N ASN A 13 -2.30 9.04 -9.60
CA ASN A 13 -2.15 10.48 -9.87
C ASN A 13 -3.45 11.14 -10.36
N GLY A 14 -4.60 10.76 -9.79
CA GLY A 14 -5.92 11.29 -10.15
C GLY A 14 -6.64 10.51 -11.25
N VAL A 15 -6.03 9.50 -11.85
CA VAL A 15 -6.61 8.70 -12.94
C VAL A 15 -6.96 7.30 -12.45
N ASP A 16 -8.21 6.89 -12.66
CA ASP A 16 -8.65 5.52 -12.34
C ASP A 16 -8.07 4.51 -13.33
N VAL A 17 -7.51 3.44 -12.80
CA VAL A 17 -6.84 2.35 -13.51
C VAL A 17 -7.37 1.02 -12.98
N THR A 18 -7.82 0.16 -13.88
CA THR A 18 -8.12 -1.25 -13.56
C THR A 18 -6.83 -2.05 -13.63
N LEU A 19 -6.29 -2.40 -12.46
CA LEU A 19 -5.02 -3.10 -12.30
C LEU A 19 -5.06 -3.91 -11.01
N ILE A 20 -4.84 -5.21 -11.09
CA ILE A 20 -4.73 -6.06 -9.91
C ILE A 20 -3.43 -5.69 -9.19
N SER A 21 -3.57 -5.20 -7.96
CA SER A 21 -2.48 -4.78 -7.08
C SER A 21 -2.52 -5.62 -5.82
N ASN A 22 -1.45 -6.38 -5.60
CA ASN A 22 -1.27 -7.19 -4.40
C ASN A 22 -0.19 -6.56 -3.53
N PHE A 23 -0.52 -6.29 -2.28
CA PHE A 23 0.44 -5.88 -1.26
C PHE A 23 0.69 -7.05 -0.32
N SER A 24 1.95 -7.21 0.09
CA SER A 24 2.31 -8.09 1.19
C SER A 24 3.35 -7.43 2.07
N LYS A 25 3.23 -7.63 3.37
CA LYS A 25 4.15 -7.11 4.37
C LYS A 25 4.67 -8.27 5.19
N GLN A 26 5.98 -8.48 5.12
CA GLN A 26 6.70 -9.46 5.90
C GLN A 26 7.84 -8.76 6.65
N ASP A 27 7.83 -8.85 7.97
CA ASP A 27 8.83 -8.22 8.85
C ASP A 27 8.98 -6.71 8.57
N THR A 28 10.12 -6.28 8.05
CA THR A 28 10.40 -4.87 7.72
C THR A 28 10.31 -4.59 6.22
N VAL A 29 9.66 -5.46 5.45
CA VAL A 29 9.56 -5.33 3.99
C VAL A 29 8.10 -5.30 3.56
N ILE A 30 7.78 -4.40 2.63
CA ILE A 30 6.52 -4.36 1.91
C ILE A 30 6.82 -4.63 0.43
N SER A 31 6.12 -5.58 -0.14
CA SER A 31 6.12 -5.87 -1.57
C SER A 31 4.80 -5.42 -2.18
N TRP A 32 4.87 -4.69 -3.28
CA TRP A 32 3.72 -4.33 -4.11
C TRP A 32 3.89 -4.97 -5.48
N GLN A 33 2.98 -5.87 -5.82
CA GLN A 33 2.93 -6.54 -7.11
C GLN A 33 1.77 -5.98 -7.92
N GLN A 34 2.07 -5.56 -9.15
CA GLN A 34 1.12 -5.09 -10.14
C GLN A 34 0.97 -6.17 -11.22
N VAL A 35 -0.25 -6.67 -11.41
CA VAL A 35 -0.53 -7.76 -12.34
C VAL A 35 -1.48 -7.27 -13.43
N THR A 36 -1.04 -7.38 -14.68
CA THR A 36 -1.87 -7.23 -15.88
C THR A 36 -2.09 -8.60 -16.52
N SER A 37 -2.87 -8.66 -17.60
CA SER A 37 -3.08 -9.91 -18.36
C SER A 37 -1.80 -10.46 -19.01
N SER A 38 -0.76 -9.63 -19.16
CA SER A 38 0.47 -9.97 -19.89
C SER A 38 1.77 -9.76 -19.11
N THR A 39 1.74 -9.00 -18.02
CA THR A 39 2.93 -8.66 -17.23
C THR A 39 2.66 -8.68 -15.73
N SER A 40 3.71 -8.96 -14.97
CA SER A 40 3.74 -8.75 -13.51
C SER A 40 5.00 -7.97 -13.18
N ASN A 41 4.83 -6.84 -12.50
CA ASN A 41 5.93 -6.05 -11.96
C ASN A 41 5.84 -6.05 -10.43
N THR A 42 6.99 -6.12 -9.75
CA THR A 42 7.03 -6.10 -8.29
C THR A 42 8.00 -5.02 -7.83
N SER A 43 7.50 -4.14 -6.96
CA SER A 43 8.28 -3.16 -6.23
C SER A 43 8.43 -3.61 -4.78
N THR A 44 9.63 -3.48 -4.23
CA THR A 44 9.92 -3.85 -2.84
C THR A 44 10.42 -2.64 -2.09
N PHE A 45 9.88 -2.43 -0.90
CA PHE A 45 10.22 -1.32 -0.03
C PHE A 45 10.60 -1.80 1.37
N ASN A 46 11.66 -1.23 1.93
CA ASN A 46 12.02 -1.41 3.32
C ASN A 46 11.25 -0.42 4.19
N ILE A 47 10.70 -0.87 5.32
CA ILE A 47 10.04 -0.05 6.32
C ILE A 47 11.11 0.60 7.19
N ILE A 48 11.14 1.93 7.20
CA ILE A 48 12.01 2.75 8.07
C ILE A 48 11.32 3.01 9.41
N SER A 49 10.03 3.31 9.37
CA SER A 49 9.25 3.56 10.57
C SER A 49 7.78 3.20 10.38
N LEU A 50 7.12 2.98 11.51
CA LEU A 50 5.72 2.61 11.61
C LEU A 50 5.08 3.52 12.65
N ASN A 51 3.92 4.07 12.32
CA ASN A 51 3.06 4.72 13.30
C ASN A 51 1.59 4.35 13.08
N GLY A 52 0.76 4.62 14.07
CA GLY A 52 -0.68 4.36 14.02
C GLY A 52 -1.11 3.13 14.79
N THR A 53 -2.40 2.84 14.70
CA THR A 53 -3.10 1.77 15.42
C THR A 53 -4.12 1.12 14.51
N TRP A 54 -4.20 -0.20 14.57
CA TRP A 54 -5.18 -0.97 13.82
C TRP A 54 -5.93 -1.91 14.75
N ASP A 55 -7.24 -1.97 14.58
CA ASP A 55 -8.12 -2.91 15.24
C ASP A 55 -8.41 -4.07 14.30
N ASP A 56 -7.73 -5.19 14.54
CA ASP A 56 -7.80 -6.40 13.73
C ASP A 56 -9.22 -7.00 13.73
N GLN A 57 -9.99 -6.84 14.81
CA GLN A 57 -11.33 -7.45 14.92
C GLN A 57 -12.33 -6.76 14.01
N ASN A 58 -12.19 -5.44 13.88
CA ASN A 58 -13.12 -4.61 13.11
C ASN A 58 -12.56 -4.18 11.76
N ALA A 59 -11.29 -4.50 11.47
CA ALA A 59 -10.55 -4.01 10.31
C ALA A 59 -10.62 -2.48 10.16
N THR A 60 -10.50 -1.78 11.30
CA THR A 60 -10.55 -0.31 11.36
C THR A 60 -9.29 0.28 11.97
N GLY A 61 -9.02 1.55 11.68
CA GLY A 61 -7.87 2.27 12.19
C GLY A 61 -7.01 2.86 11.08
N GLU A 62 -5.84 3.34 11.47
CA GLU A 62 -4.87 3.92 10.55
C GLU A 62 -3.47 3.42 10.90
N ILE A 63 -2.74 2.93 9.91
CA ILE A 63 -1.31 2.66 10.01
C ILE A 63 -0.60 3.43 8.90
N ASN A 64 0.49 4.11 9.23
CA ASN A 64 1.41 4.68 8.24
C ASN A 64 2.77 3.98 8.32
N TYR A 65 3.25 3.53 7.18
CA TYR A 65 4.57 2.97 6.97
C TYR A 65 5.42 4.00 6.23
N SER A 66 6.45 4.55 6.87
CA SER A 66 7.50 5.24 6.12
C SER A 66 8.40 4.19 5.49
N ILE A 67 8.57 4.27 4.18
CA ILE A 67 9.22 3.24 3.38
C ILE A 67 10.31 3.83 2.48
N ILE A 68 11.23 2.98 2.03
CA ILE A 68 12.29 3.34 1.08
C ILE A 68 12.58 2.17 0.13
N SER A 69 12.83 2.48 -1.13
CA SER A 69 13.35 1.55 -2.14
C SER A 69 14.47 2.23 -2.91
N GLU A 70 15.68 1.69 -2.82
CA GLU A 70 16.88 2.33 -3.36
C GLU A 70 17.02 3.78 -2.87
N GLU A 71 16.81 4.78 -3.74
CA GLU A 71 16.86 6.21 -3.41
C GLU A 71 15.47 6.85 -3.29
N THR A 72 14.40 6.09 -3.57
CA THR A 72 13.02 6.58 -3.52
C THR A 72 12.44 6.42 -2.12
N HIS A 73 12.05 7.54 -1.52
CA HIS A 73 11.32 7.55 -0.25
C HIS A 73 9.82 7.42 -0.49
N GLY A 74 9.08 6.92 0.49
CA GLY A 74 7.64 6.81 0.38
C GLY A 74 6.91 6.73 1.71
N ASN A 75 5.59 6.81 1.63
CA ASN A 75 4.69 6.46 2.69
C ASN A 75 3.60 5.54 2.14
N LEU A 76 3.37 4.40 2.79
CA LEU A 76 2.16 3.61 2.61
C LEU A 76 1.26 3.81 3.82
N LYS A 77 0.08 4.39 3.61
CA LYS A 77 -0.97 4.48 4.61
C LYS A 77 -2.04 3.42 4.37
N LEU A 78 -2.39 2.67 5.39
CA LEU A 78 -3.59 1.83 5.44
C LEU A 78 -4.62 2.52 6.33
N MET A 79 -5.84 2.72 5.83
CA MET A 79 -6.94 3.30 6.58
C MET A 79 -8.17 2.42 6.42
N GLY A 80 -8.71 1.92 7.53
CA GLY A 80 -9.90 1.10 7.59
C GLY A 80 -11.02 1.80 8.35
N ASN A 81 -12.23 1.76 7.82
CA ASN A 81 -13.43 2.27 8.44
C ASN A 81 -14.66 1.44 8.04
N THR A 82 -15.86 1.90 8.38
CA THR A 82 -17.11 1.18 8.08
C THR A 82 -17.41 1.06 6.59
N ASP A 83 -16.81 1.91 5.75
CA ASP A 83 -17.03 1.94 4.30
C ASP A 83 -16.01 1.09 3.54
N GLY A 84 -14.99 0.58 4.22
CA GLY A 84 -13.97 -0.31 3.66
C GLY A 84 -12.55 0.04 4.08
N ILE A 85 -11.59 -0.49 3.33
CA ILE A 85 -10.16 -0.27 3.57
C ILE A 85 -9.55 0.39 2.34
N THR A 86 -8.83 1.48 2.56
CA THR A 86 -8.06 2.17 1.54
C THR A 86 -6.57 2.07 1.85
N ALA A 87 -5.76 1.74 0.85
CA ALA A 87 -4.32 1.94 0.89
C ALA A 87 -3.94 3.18 0.09
N THR A 88 -3.02 4.00 0.60
CA THR A 88 -2.47 5.16 -0.12
C THR A 88 -0.96 5.06 -0.12
N LEU A 89 -0.37 4.85 -1.30
CA LEU A 89 1.07 4.87 -1.51
C LEU A 89 1.45 6.23 -2.08
N THR A 90 2.31 6.97 -1.38
CA THR A 90 2.89 8.23 -1.86
C THR A 90 4.39 8.04 -1.99
N LEU A 91 4.94 8.34 -3.16
CA LEU A 91 6.37 8.28 -3.43
C LEU A 91 6.94 9.70 -3.51
N PHE A 92 8.18 9.84 -3.05
CA PHE A 92 8.91 11.10 -3.00
C PHE A 92 10.26 10.97 -3.70
N GLU A 93 10.64 12.03 -4.42
CA GLU A 93 11.98 12.24 -4.99
C GLU A 93 12.43 13.64 -4.58
N ASP A 94 13.63 13.76 -4.02
CA ASP A 94 14.18 15.01 -3.48
C ASP A 94 13.26 15.76 -2.49
N GLY A 95 12.40 15.02 -1.78
CA GLY A 95 11.45 15.55 -0.79
C GLY A 95 10.12 16.04 -1.37
N GLU A 96 9.96 16.00 -2.70
CA GLU A 96 8.73 16.36 -3.40
C GLU A 96 7.91 15.11 -3.73
N VAL A 97 6.58 15.23 -3.72
CA VAL A 97 5.69 14.12 -4.12
C VAL A 97 5.80 13.94 -5.63
N THR A 98 6.22 12.74 -6.05
CA THR A 98 6.27 12.36 -7.47
C THR A 98 5.04 11.59 -7.90
N ASP A 99 4.62 10.63 -7.08
CA ASP A 99 3.48 9.78 -7.36
C ASP A 99 2.58 9.58 -6.13
N THR A 100 1.29 9.46 -6.39
CA THR A 100 0.29 9.04 -5.41
C THR A 100 -0.62 7.98 -6.03
N TYR A 101 -0.73 6.85 -5.35
CA TYR A 101 -1.59 5.73 -5.72
C TYR A 101 -2.59 5.47 -4.58
N ILE A 102 -3.88 5.44 -4.91
CA ILE A 102 -4.96 5.15 -3.95
C ILE A 102 -5.64 3.86 -4.37
N PHE A 103 -5.67 2.87 -3.48
CA PHE A 103 -6.21 1.55 -3.73
C PHE A 103 -7.42 1.33 -2.83
N GLN A 104 -8.54 0.91 -3.42
CA GLN A 104 -9.69 0.43 -2.67
C GLN A 104 -9.52 -1.07 -2.46
N LEU A 105 -9.13 -1.47 -1.25
CA LEU A 105 -8.76 -2.84 -0.98
C LEU A 105 -10.00 -3.74 -0.92
N ASN A 106 -9.99 -4.79 -1.74
CA ASN A 106 -11.00 -5.83 -1.76
C ASN A 106 -10.88 -6.75 -0.54
N SER A 107 -9.66 -6.92 -0.02
CA SER A 107 -9.38 -7.71 1.17
C SER A 107 -8.11 -7.24 1.89
N LEU A 108 -8.06 -7.48 3.20
CA LEU A 108 -6.86 -7.39 4.04
C LEU A 108 -6.84 -8.62 4.93
N THR A 109 -5.83 -9.47 4.76
CA THR A 109 -5.63 -10.69 5.55
C THR A 109 -4.40 -10.51 6.44
N GLN A 110 -4.51 -10.92 7.70
CA GLN A 110 -3.40 -10.89 8.64
C GLN A 110 -2.95 -12.30 9.02
N SER A 111 -1.67 -12.45 9.34
CA SER A 111 -1.05 -13.71 9.77
C SER A 111 -0.01 -13.52 10.87
#